data_AF-A1UCL4-F1
#
_entry.id   AF-A1UCL4-F1
#
_cell.length_a   1.000
_cell.length_b   1.000
_cell.length_c   1.000
_cell.angle_alpha   90.00
_cell.angle_beta   90.00
_cell.angle_gamma   90.00
#
_symmetry.space_group_name_H-M   'P 1'
#
loop_
_entity.id
_entity.type
_entity.pdbx_description
1 polymer ?
#
loop_
_entity_poly.entity_id
_entity_poly.type
_entity_poly.pdbx_seq_one_letter_code
_entity_poly.pdbx_strand_id
1 'polypeptide(L)'
;MLHDILAIDIQGDVDQAGLERLRTHLGLKKFGRLTDEWDQQFGYRKIDQPGGHYAKIVLYRDFDGSWEVQVMGSENLDLGTDGISALKRELLNGMEAAGFLASVRDEPTSGLS
;
A
#
# COMPACT_ATOMS: atom_id res chain seq x y z
N MET A 1 -10.73 -15.20 -1.41
CA MET A 1 -10.71 -14.10 -0.39
C MET A 1 -9.37 -13.36 -0.44
N LEU A 2 -9.25 -12.13 0.08
CA LEU A 2 -7.96 -11.46 0.29
C LEU A 2 -7.54 -11.58 1.77
N HIS A 3 -6.24 -11.65 2.05
CA HIS A 3 -5.69 -11.62 3.41
C HIS A 3 -4.59 -10.57 3.49
N ASP A 4 -4.42 -9.95 4.66
CA ASP A 4 -3.39 -8.94 4.83
C ASP A 4 -2.01 -9.57 5.01
N ILE A 5 -1.01 -8.96 4.38
CA ILE A 5 0.40 -9.40 4.42
C ILE A 5 1.26 -8.35 5.12
N LEU A 6 1.01 -7.07 4.81
CA LEU A 6 1.82 -5.96 5.29
C LEU A 6 0.97 -4.69 5.33
N ALA A 7 1.13 -3.89 6.38
CA ALA A 7 0.65 -2.52 6.45
C ALA A 7 1.83 -1.61 6.80
N ILE A 8 1.96 -0.51 6.08
CA ILE A 8 3.01 0.49 6.27
C ILE A 8 2.37 1.86 6.42
N ASP A 9 2.53 2.45 7.59
CA ASP A 9 2.09 3.81 7.87
C ASP A 9 3.00 4.82 7.18
N ILE A 10 2.40 5.87 6.63
CA ILE A 10 3.07 7.03 6.06
C ILE A 10 2.90 8.20 7.05
N GLN A 11 4.00 8.82 7.43
CA GLN A 11 3.98 9.94 8.37
C GLN A 11 3.62 11.25 7.68
N GLY A 12 2.70 12.01 8.29
CA GLY A 12 2.28 13.32 7.85
C GLY A 12 1.19 13.29 6.78
N ASP A 13 0.81 14.49 6.32
CA ASP A 13 -0.24 14.65 5.32
C ASP A 13 0.30 14.44 3.90
N VAL A 14 -0.54 13.85 3.04
CA VAL A 14 -0.24 13.67 1.61
C VAL A 14 -1.04 14.67 0.79
N ASP A 15 -0.36 15.72 0.30
CA ASP A 15 -0.93 16.65 -0.67
C ASP A 15 -0.97 16.06 -2.09
N GLN A 16 -1.53 16.80 -3.05
CA GLN A 16 -1.68 16.33 -4.42
C GLN A 16 -0.33 16.04 -5.11
N ALA A 17 0.72 16.80 -4.81
CA ALA A 17 2.04 16.57 -5.39
C ALA A 17 2.70 15.33 -4.76
N GLY A 18 2.58 15.17 -3.43
CA GLY A 18 3.02 14.00 -2.68
C GLY A 18 2.34 12.73 -3.13
N LEU A 19 1.02 12.77 -3.38
CA LEU A 19 0.26 11.65 -3.91
C LEU A 19 0.78 11.19 -5.28
N GLU A 20 1.06 12.11 -6.19
CA GLU A 20 1.61 11.75 -7.51
C GLU A 20 3.06 11.20 -7.39
N ARG A 21 3.87 11.70 -6.45
CA ARG A 21 5.18 11.10 -6.14
C ARG A 21 5.04 9.68 -5.61
N LEU A 22 4.17 9.44 -4.62
CA LEU A 22 3.90 8.11 -4.08
C LEU A 22 3.44 7.15 -5.17
N ARG A 23 2.47 7.55 -6.01
CA ARG A 23 2.01 6.73 -7.14
C ARG A 23 3.14 6.38 -8.09
N THR A 24 4.00 7.34 -8.41
CA THR A 24 5.12 7.14 -9.32
C THR A 24 6.16 6.18 -8.74
N HIS A 25 6.64 6.45 -7.53
CA HIS A 25 7.72 5.67 -6.91
C HIS A 25 7.28 4.28 -6.44
N LEU A 26 5.98 4.09 -6.16
CA LEU A 26 5.43 2.78 -5.82
C LEU A 26 4.85 2.05 -7.05
N GLY A 27 4.88 2.67 -8.25
CA GLY A 27 4.34 2.08 -9.48
C GLY A 27 2.83 1.82 -9.43
N LEU A 28 2.07 2.68 -8.77
CA LEU A 28 0.63 2.55 -8.60
C LEU A 28 -0.12 3.12 -9.80
N LYS A 29 -1.18 2.42 -10.22
CA LYS A 29 -2.21 3.00 -11.07
C LYS A 29 -2.98 4.04 -10.27
N LYS A 30 -3.28 5.17 -10.91
CA LYS A 30 -4.09 6.25 -10.33
C LYS A 30 -5.50 5.75 -9.99
N PHE A 31 -5.94 6.07 -8.78
CA PHE A 31 -7.29 5.85 -8.28
C PHE A 31 -7.60 6.89 -7.19
N GLY A 32 -8.85 7.27 -6.99
CA GLY A 32 -9.26 8.28 -6.00
C GLY A 32 -8.80 9.72 -6.25
N ARG A 33 -9.45 10.66 -5.55
CA ARG A 33 -9.27 12.12 -5.66
C ARG A 33 -9.24 12.76 -4.27
N LEU A 34 -8.19 13.50 -3.93
CA LEU A 34 -8.04 14.07 -2.57
C LEU A 34 -9.18 15.03 -2.19
N THR A 35 -9.79 15.65 -3.19
CA THR A 35 -10.95 16.55 -3.06
C THR A 35 -12.24 15.82 -2.72
N ASP A 36 -12.27 14.49 -2.86
CA ASP A 36 -13.37 13.65 -2.42
C ASP A 36 -13.04 13.13 -1.01
N GLU A 37 -13.83 13.54 -0.03
CA GLU A 37 -13.66 13.14 1.36
C GLU A 37 -14.06 11.68 1.60
N TRP A 38 -14.84 11.09 0.69
CA TRP A 38 -15.29 9.69 0.77
C TRP A 38 -14.30 8.73 0.11
N ASP A 39 -13.39 9.22 -0.72
CA ASP A 39 -12.32 8.41 -1.28
C ASP A 39 -11.33 8.02 -0.18
N GLN A 40 -11.12 6.72 -0.02
CA GLN A 40 -10.08 6.14 0.85
C GLN A 40 -8.97 5.46 0.04
N GLN A 41 -9.21 5.04 -1.20
CA GLN A 41 -8.19 4.42 -2.06
C GLN A 41 -7.60 5.45 -3.02
N PHE A 42 -6.28 5.60 -2.98
CA PHE A 42 -5.59 6.63 -3.74
C PHE A 42 -4.59 6.09 -4.76
N GLY A 43 -4.46 4.77 -4.88
CA GLY A 43 -3.69 4.12 -5.92
C GLY A 43 -3.56 2.64 -5.66
N TYR A 44 -3.34 1.86 -6.70
CA TYR A 44 -3.13 0.42 -6.54
C TYR A 44 -2.24 -0.17 -7.61
N ARG A 45 -1.57 -1.29 -7.30
CA ARG A 45 -0.99 -2.19 -8.29
C ARG A 45 -1.17 -3.64 -7.88
N LYS A 46 -1.03 -4.54 -8.85
CA LYS A 46 -1.05 -6.00 -8.62
C LYS A 46 0.29 -6.58 -9.04
N ILE A 47 0.78 -7.53 -8.24
CA ILE A 47 1.91 -8.39 -8.58
C ILE A 47 1.32 -9.78 -8.79
N ASP A 48 1.21 -10.18 -10.05
CA ASP A 48 0.66 -11.48 -10.42
C ASP A 48 1.69 -12.59 -10.20
N GLN A 49 1.21 -13.74 -9.72
CA GLN A 49 1.96 -14.96 -9.52
C GLN A 49 1.37 -16.09 -10.39
N PRO A 50 2.12 -17.17 -10.64
CA PRO A 50 1.58 -18.36 -11.31
C PRO A 50 0.32 -18.89 -10.62
N GLY A 51 -0.55 -19.55 -11.38
CA GLY A 51 -1.78 -20.13 -10.83
C GLY A 51 -2.90 -19.12 -10.56
N GLY A 52 -2.73 -17.85 -10.93
CA GLY A 52 -3.74 -16.81 -10.76
C GLY A 52 -3.74 -16.18 -9.36
N HIS A 53 -2.74 -16.49 -8.53
CA HIS A 53 -2.51 -15.79 -7.26
C HIS A 53 -1.92 -14.41 -7.51
N TYR A 54 -2.16 -13.45 -6.61
CA TYR A 54 -1.63 -12.11 -6.74
C TYR A 54 -1.51 -11.41 -5.39
N ALA A 55 -0.52 -10.52 -5.26
CA ALA A 55 -0.49 -9.51 -4.21
C ALA A 55 -1.09 -8.20 -4.76
N LYS A 56 -1.99 -7.57 -4.01
CA LYS A 56 -2.54 -6.25 -4.29
C LYS A 56 -1.92 -5.25 -3.32
N ILE A 57 -1.22 -4.26 -3.86
CA ILE A 57 -0.71 -3.11 -3.10
C ILE A 57 -1.68 -1.95 -3.30
N VAL A 58 -2.10 -1.31 -2.22
CA VAL A 58 -3.06 -0.21 -2.24
C VAL A 58 -2.59 0.90 -1.32
N LEU A 59 -2.59 2.12 -1.83
CA LEU A 59 -2.41 3.35 -1.03
C LEU A 59 -3.76 3.78 -0.50
N TYR A 60 -3.88 3.88 0.82
CA TYR A 60 -5.09 4.23 1.53
C TYR A 60 -4.94 5.51 2.37
N ARG A 61 -6.06 6.20 2.55
CA ARG A 61 -6.28 7.22 3.59
C ARG A 61 -7.44 6.75 4.46
N ASP A 62 -7.20 6.58 5.75
CA ASP A 62 -8.24 6.25 6.73
C ASP A 62 -9.13 7.47 7.01
N PHE A 63 -10.29 7.22 7.63
CA PHE A 63 -11.24 8.30 7.96
C PHE A 63 -10.68 9.32 8.96
N ASP A 64 -9.67 8.94 9.75
CA ASP A 64 -8.97 9.85 10.66
C ASP A 64 -7.90 10.70 9.95
N GLY A 65 -7.72 10.52 8.64
CA GLY A 65 -6.75 11.24 7.81
C GLY A 65 -5.36 10.61 7.75
N SER A 66 -5.12 9.52 8.49
CA SER A 66 -3.86 8.78 8.42
C SER A 66 -3.70 8.07 7.08
N TRP A 67 -2.46 7.90 6.64
CA TRP A 67 -2.12 7.33 5.34
C TRP A 67 -1.35 6.03 5.52
N GLU A 68 -1.67 5.05 4.70
CA GLU A 68 -0.96 3.77 4.72
C GLU A 68 -0.87 3.13 3.33
N VAL A 69 0.09 2.21 3.19
CA VAL A 69 0.09 1.24 2.11
C VAL A 69 -0.19 -0.13 2.67
N GLN A 70 -1.30 -0.72 2.20
CA GLN A 70 -1.66 -2.10 2.49
C GLN A 70 -1.21 -3.02 1.37
N VAL A 71 -0.69 -4.19 1.75
CA VAL A 71 -0.43 -5.32 0.86
C VAL A 71 -1.36 -6.45 1.26
N MET A 72 -2.23 -6.84 0.33
CA MET A 72 -3.18 -7.93 0.50
C MET A 72 -2.86 -9.07 -0.49
N GLY A 73 -2.81 -10.31 -0.02
CA GLY A 73 -2.64 -11.50 -0.85
C GLY A 73 -3.97 -12.11 -1.27
N SER A 74 -4.05 -12.62 -2.49
CA SER A 74 -5.11 -13.56 -2.87
C SER A 74 -5.03 -14.83 -2.03
N GLU A 75 -6.13 -15.56 -1.94
CA GLU A 75 -6.17 -16.90 -1.38
C GLU A 75 -5.06 -17.80 -1.96
N ASN A 76 -4.38 -18.54 -1.07
CA ASN A 76 -3.22 -19.39 -1.35
C ASN A 76 -2.00 -18.69 -1.95
N LEU A 77 -1.93 -17.36 -1.95
CA LEU A 77 -0.68 -16.66 -2.22
C LEU A 77 0.31 -16.96 -1.09
N ASP A 78 1.48 -17.49 -1.45
CA ASP A 78 2.64 -17.56 -0.58
C ASP A 78 3.80 -16.82 -1.23
N LEU A 79 4.20 -15.69 -0.65
CA LEU A 79 5.37 -14.93 -1.09
C LEU A 79 6.67 -15.43 -0.44
N GLY A 80 6.57 -16.27 0.60
CA GLY A 80 7.68 -16.63 1.46
C GLY A 80 8.26 -15.44 2.25
N THR A 81 9.06 -15.73 3.27
CA THR A 81 9.70 -14.71 4.10
C THR A 81 10.61 -13.77 3.29
N ASP A 82 11.33 -14.31 2.31
CA ASP A 82 12.23 -13.52 1.46
C ASP A 82 11.45 -12.60 0.51
N GLY A 83 10.34 -13.07 -0.07
CA GLY A 83 9.50 -12.25 -0.94
C GLY A 83 8.81 -11.13 -0.18
N ILE A 84 8.30 -11.41 1.03
CA ILE A 84 7.74 -10.38 1.92
C ILE A 84 8.81 -9.35 2.29
N SER A 85 10.03 -9.81 2.64
CA SER A 85 11.14 -8.92 3.00
C SER A 85 11.60 -8.04 1.84
N ALA A 86 11.63 -8.59 0.62
CA ALA A 86 11.96 -7.85 -0.58
C ALA A 86 10.89 -6.79 -0.90
N LEU A 87 9.61 -7.16 -0.85
CA LEU A 87 8.49 -6.25 -1.09
C LEU A 87 8.43 -5.14 -0.05
N LYS A 88 8.62 -5.47 1.24
CA LYS A 88 8.73 -4.47 2.32
C LYS A 88 9.82 -3.45 2.01
N ARG A 89 11.02 -3.90 1.63
CA ARG A 89 12.14 -3.01 1.29
C ARG A 89 11.85 -2.15 0.07
N GLU A 90 11.25 -2.73 -0.97
CA GLU A 90 10.86 -1.99 -2.18
C GLU A 90 9.90 -0.85 -1.83
N LEU A 91 8.86 -1.13 -1.04
CA LEU A 91 7.84 -0.13 -0.67
C LEU A 91 8.42 0.97 0.22
N LEU A 92 9.23 0.62 1.23
CA LEU A 92 9.90 1.60 2.09
C LEU A 92 10.82 2.53 1.29
N ASN A 93 11.66 1.98 0.41
CA ASN A 93 12.54 2.77 -0.45
C ASN A 93 11.74 3.67 -1.42
N GLY A 94 10.61 3.19 -1.93
CA GLY A 94 9.73 3.98 -2.79
C GLY A 94 9.06 5.15 -2.05
N MET A 95 8.65 4.95 -0.80
CA MET A 95 8.11 6.03 0.05
C MET A 95 9.19 7.06 0.39
N GLU A 96 10.38 6.61 0.76
CA GLU A 96 11.53 7.49 1.02
C GLU A 96 11.87 8.34 -0.22
N ALA A 97 11.92 7.71 -1.40
CA ALA A 97 12.14 8.42 -2.66
C ALA A 97 11.01 9.41 -3.01
N ALA A 98 9.78 9.14 -2.58
CA ALA A 98 8.65 10.07 -2.70
C ALA A 98 8.69 11.21 -1.66
N GLY A 99 9.64 11.18 -0.73
CA GLY A 99 9.85 12.19 0.31
C GLY A 99 9.07 11.94 1.59
N PHE A 100 8.67 10.70 1.87
CA PHE A 100 7.89 10.33 3.04
C PHE A 100 8.68 9.42 3.98
N LEU A 101 8.52 9.67 5.28
CA LEU A 101 8.94 8.72 6.32
C LEU A 101 7.82 7.70 6.50
N ALA A 102 8.21 6.44 6.71
CA ALA A 102 7.27 5.33 6.81
C ALA A 102 7.69 4.32 7.87
N SER A 103 6.71 3.70 8.52
CA SER A 103 6.89 2.68 9.54
C SER A 103 6.01 1.48 9.27
N VAL A 104 6.60 0.28 9.36
CA VAL A 104 5.84 -0.96 9.21
C VAL A 104 5.10 -1.27 10.51
N ARG A 105 3.82 -1.61 10.42
CA ARG A 105 3.04 -2.06 11.58
C ARG A 105 3.50 -3.46 12.01
N ASP A 106 3.49 -3.71 13.32
CA ASP A 106 3.83 -5.03 13.88
C ASP A 106 2.82 -6.10 13.43
N GLU A 107 1.54 -5.72 13.29
CA GLU A 107 0.48 -6.54 12.70
C GLU A 107 -0.29 -5.71 11.67
N PRO A 108 -0.54 -6.23 10.46
CA PRO A 108 -1.46 -5.59 9.54
C PRO A 108 -2.88 -5.72 10.10
N THR A 109 -3.50 -4.61 10.48
CA THR A 109 -4.90 -4.63 10.94
C THR A 109 -5.81 -5.01 9.78
N SER A 110 -6.54 -6.11 9.93
CA SER A 110 -7.69 -6.44 9.10
C SER A 110 -8.79 -5.41 9.31
N GLY A 111 -8.77 -4.36 8.52
CA GLY A 111 -9.82 -3.34 8.48
C GLY A 111 -11.07 -3.86 7.77
N LEU A 112 -11.79 -4.82 8.38
CA LEU A 112 -13.19 -5.12 8.09
C LEU A 112 -13.87 -5.65 9.36
N SER A 113 -14.41 -4.72 10.16
CA SER A 113 -15.58 -4.98 11.01
C SER A 113 -16.85 -4.58 10.26
#